data_AF-A0A3E0ECS9-F1
#
_entry.id   AF-A0A3E0ECS9-F1
#
_cell.length_a   1.000
_cell.length_b   1.000
_cell.length_c   1.000
_cell.angle_alpha   90.00
_cell.angle_beta   90.00
_cell.angle_gamma   90.00
#
_symmetry.space_group_name_H-M   'P 1'
#
loop_
_entity.id
_entity.type
_entity.pdbx_description
1 polymer ?
#
loop_
_entity_poly.entity_id
_entity_poly.type
_entity_poly.pdbx_seq_one_letter_code
_entity_poly.pdbx_strand_id
1 'polypeptide(L)'
;MKNFKFKKAALIFSAVGVAFVVLSWGVFGHEHINNAAVMALPKPVQTFFYNHLDFITQESSVPDLRKYTLRDKAENPRHYIDMENFGAVESIPLPFEEAKKKYDEKFLADNGILPWYIQETMTKLTKAFKDKRKNEILFLAGDLAHYIGDANMPLHTSANHDGQLTNQKGIHAMWESRIPKMFGRDYNFYTGEAKYIENVEKATWDMIKDSHSQVEPLLLIDRNLRAKFTPETMYEHDADGKIAKGKFGDILYTKEYVTQLNTALNGMVESQMRKAIVATANFWYTAWVNAGKPDLDGLDSKELTSRNKKNLKNDLKLWKSGKLFGLEAENDFD
;
A
#
# COMPACT_ATOMS: atom_id res chain seq x y z
N MET A 1 -54.66 -5.62 -37.11
CA MET A 1 -53.43 -4.81 -37.31
C MET A 1 -53.21 -3.96 -36.06
N LYS A 2 -52.34 -4.41 -35.14
CA LYS A 2 -51.99 -3.66 -33.92
C LYS A 2 -50.64 -2.96 -34.16
N ASN A 3 -50.66 -1.64 -34.22
CA ASN A 3 -49.49 -0.80 -34.42
C ASN A 3 -48.63 -0.77 -33.14
N PHE A 4 -47.49 -1.46 -33.17
CA PHE A 4 -46.44 -1.30 -32.15
C PHE A 4 -45.63 -0.04 -32.45
N LYS A 5 -45.82 1.00 -31.63
CA LYS A 5 -44.93 2.16 -31.60
C LYS A 5 -43.67 1.79 -30.83
N PHE A 6 -42.54 1.65 -31.53
CA PHE A 6 -41.22 1.56 -30.92
C PHE A 6 -40.94 2.85 -30.12
N LYS A 7 -40.98 2.75 -28.79
CA LYS A 7 -40.41 3.79 -27.92
C LYS A 7 -38.89 3.67 -28.03
N LYS A 8 -38.24 4.76 -28.44
CA LYS A 8 -36.78 4.93 -28.42
C LYS A 8 -36.30 4.67 -26.99
N ALA A 9 -35.69 3.52 -26.75
CA ALA A 9 -34.96 3.26 -25.51
C ALA A 9 -33.72 4.14 -25.54
N ALA A 10 -33.69 5.15 -24.68
CA ALA A 10 -32.47 5.89 -24.40
C ALA A 10 -31.47 4.91 -23.78
N LEU A 11 -30.34 4.67 -24.46
CA LEU A 11 -29.18 4.06 -23.85
C LEU A 11 -28.69 5.01 -22.76
N ILE A 12 -29.03 4.70 -21.50
CA ILE A 12 -28.33 5.28 -20.36
C ILE A 12 -27.02 4.52 -20.29
N PHE A 13 -25.95 5.15 -20.78
CA PHE A 13 -24.59 4.77 -20.42
C PHE A 13 -24.50 4.84 -18.90
N SER A 14 -24.53 3.67 -18.24
CA SER A 14 -24.10 3.57 -16.86
C SER A 14 -22.60 3.78 -16.88
N ALA A 15 -22.15 5.01 -16.65
CA ALA A 15 -20.80 5.28 -16.21
C ALA A 15 -20.64 4.52 -14.89
N VAL A 16 -19.97 3.38 -14.93
CA VAL A 16 -19.45 2.74 -13.73
C VAL A 16 -18.43 3.71 -13.17
N GLY A 17 -18.87 4.57 -12.25
CA GLY A 17 -17.96 5.37 -11.45
C GLY A 17 -17.09 4.39 -10.68
N VAL A 18 -15.82 4.31 -11.06
CA VAL A 18 -14.79 3.66 -10.25
C VAL A 18 -14.80 4.41 -8.91
N ALA A 19 -15.29 3.76 -7.87
CA ALA A 19 -15.19 4.25 -6.52
C ALA A 19 -13.72 4.12 -6.12
N PHE A 20 -12.99 5.23 -6.10
CA PHE A 20 -11.64 5.30 -5.54
C PHE A 20 -11.73 5.17 -4.03
N VAL A 21 -11.74 3.93 -3.57
CA VAL A 21 -11.75 3.60 -2.17
C VAL A 21 -10.46 4.13 -1.51
N VAL A 22 -10.52 4.60 -0.26
CA VAL A 22 -9.32 4.85 0.55
C VAL A 22 -8.74 3.50 0.91
N LEU A 23 -7.77 3.15 0.07
CA LEU A 23 -6.91 2.00 0.25
C LEU A 23 -5.92 2.36 1.33
N SER A 24 -5.50 1.37 2.10
CA SER A 24 -4.21 1.35 2.77
C SER A 24 -3.16 2.00 1.85
N TRP A 25 -2.24 2.84 2.33
CA TRP A 25 -1.39 3.68 1.45
C TRP A 25 -2.13 4.16 0.18
N GLY A 26 -3.21 4.94 0.34
CA GLY A 26 -4.18 5.17 -0.74
C GLY A 26 -3.54 5.32 -2.12
N VAL A 27 -4.04 4.58 -3.13
CA VAL A 27 -3.55 4.41 -4.53
C VAL A 27 -2.14 4.94 -4.83
N PHE A 28 -1.93 6.27 -4.75
CA PHE A 28 -0.63 6.92 -4.78
C PHE A 28 0.47 6.13 -4.04
N GLY A 29 0.26 5.79 -2.76
CA GLY A 29 1.31 5.17 -1.96
C GLY A 29 1.73 3.81 -2.51
N HIS A 30 0.77 2.91 -2.70
CA HIS A 30 1.02 1.57 -3.24
C HIS A 30 1.59 1.57 -4.66
N GLU A 31 1.10 2.42 -5.55
CA GLU A 31 1.60 2.53 -6.92
C GLU A 31 3.06 2.97 -6.95
N HIS A 32 3.43 3.97 -6.14
CA HIS A 32 4.81 4.45 -6.04
C HIS A 32 5.73 3.41 -5.42
N ILE A 33 5.25 2.69 -4.38
CA ILE A 33 6.03 1.61 -3.75
C ILE A 33 6.35 0.51 -4.77
N ASN A 34 5.33 0.01 -5.48
CA ASN A 34 5.50 -1.06 -6.45
C ASN A 34 6.40 -0.64 -7.61
N ASN A 35 6.15 0.53 -8.19
CA ASN A 35 6.93 1.04 -9.32
C ASN A 35 8.41 1.22 -8.95
N ALA A 36 8.69 1.88 -7.82
CA ALA A 36 10.07 2.06 -7.35
C ALA A 36 10.74 0.73 -7.00
N ALA A 37 10.00 -0.23 -6.43
CA ALA A 37 10.55 -1.54 -6.11
C ALA A 37 11.04 -2.29 -7.35
N VAL A 38 10.34 -2.17 -8.50
CA VAL A 38 10.81 -2.73 -9.78
C VAL A 38 12.17 -2.17 -10.17
N MET A 39 12.40 -0.86 -9.97
CA MET A 39 13.67 -0.21 -10.29
C MET A 39 14.83 -0.68 -9.41
N ALA A 40 14.55 -1.11 -8.18
CA ALA A 40 15.54 -1.61 -7.24
C ALA A 40 15.98 -3.07 -7.50
N LEU A 41 15.27 -3.82 -8.36
CA LEU A 41 15.56 -5.23 -8.61
C LEU A 41 16.85 -5.44 -9.45
N PRO A 42 17.52 -6.60 -9.31
CA PRO A 42 18.62 -6.97 -10.20
C PRO A 42 18.11 -7.32 -11.60
N LYS A 43 18.98 -7.13 -12.60
CA LYS A 43 18.64 -7.15 -14.04
C LYS A 43 17.70 -8.28 -14.52
N PRO A 44 17.90 -9.57 -14.18
CA PRO A 44 17.02 -10.64 -14.68
C PRO A 44 15.57 -10.46 -14.21
N VAL A 45 15.40 -10.12 -12.94
CA VAL A 45 14.09 -9.94 -12.29
C VAL A 45 13.51 -8.57 -12.65
N GLN A 46 14.34 -7.54 -12.70
CA GLN A 46 13.97 -6.19 -13.12
C GLN A 46 13.40 -6.15 -14.53
N THR A 47 14.04 -6.84 -15.49
CA THR A 47 13.57 -6.85 -16.88
C THR A 47 12.19 -7.48 -16.98
N PHE A 48 11.99 -8.63 -16.31
CA PHE A 48 10.69 -9.29 -16.24
C PHE A 48 9.61 -8.38 -15.65
N PHE A 49 9.83 -7.81 -14.46
CA PHE A 49 8.81 -6.96 -13.84
C PHE A 49 8.58 -5.65 -14.60
N TYR A 50 9.63 -5.04 -15.16
CA TYR A 50 9.47 -3.81 -15.95
C TYR A 50 8.66 -4.04 -17.23
N ASN A 51 8.71 -5.24 -17.82
CA ASN A 51 7.83 -5.58 -18.93
C ASN A 51 6.33 -5.53 -18.58
N HIS A 52 6.01 -5.61 -17.28
CA HIS A 52 4.66 -5.58 -16.72
C HIS A 52 4.50 -4.43 -15.72
N LEU A 53 5.28 -3.34 -15.86
CA LEU A 53 5.32 -2.25 -14.88
C LEU A 53 3.93 -1.67 -14.58
N ASP A 54 3.15 -1.40 -15.63
CA ASP A 54 1.79 -0.86 -15.50
C ASP A 54 0.88 -1.81 -14.71
N PHE A 55 0.94 -3.11 -15.04
CA PHE A 55 0.17 -4.13 -14.32
C PHE A 55 0.57 -4.18 -12.85
N ILE A 56 1.86 -4.27 -12.54
CA ILE A 56 2.34 -4.37 -11.15
C ILE A 56 2.04 -3.12 -10.34
N THR A 57 2.06 -1.96 -11.00
CA THR A 57 1.68 -0.68 -10.40
C THR A 57 0.20 -0.68 -10.06
N GLN A 58 -0.69 -1.00 -11.00
CA GLN A 58 -2.15 -0.99 -10.77
C GLN A 58 -2.61 -2.12 -9.82
N GLU A 59 -2.02 -3.31 -9.94
CA GLU A 59 -2.32 -4.47 -9.10
C GLU A 59 -2.05 -4.18 -7.62
N SER A 60 -1.17 -3.22 -7.32
CA SER A 60 -0.86 -2.78 -5.96
C SER A 60 -2.08 -2.30 -5.16
N SER A 61 -3.18 -1.96 -5.82
CA SER A 61 -4.42 -1.47 -5.21
C SER A 61 -5.53 -2.54 -5.14
N VAL A 62 -5.31 -3.71 -5.74
CA VAL A 62 -6.35 -4.74 -5.90
C VAL A 62 -6.77 -5.43 -4.59
N PRO A 63 -5.88 -5.75 -3.63
CA PRO A 63 -6.29 -6.29 -2.33
C PRO A 63 -7.39 -5.47 -1.67
N ASP A 64 -7.23 -4.17 -1.78
CA ASP A 64 -8.11 -3.21 -1.18
C ASP A 64 -9.43 -3.06 -1.96
N LEU A 65 -9.41 -3.23 -3.30
CA LEU A 65 -10.63 -3.45 -4.08
C LEU A 65 -11.38 -4.73 -3.65
N ARG A 66 -10.68 -5.82 -3.29
CA ARG A 66 -11.33 -7.05 -2.78
C ARG A 66 -12.05 -6.78 -1.46
N LYS A 67 -11.40 -6.05 -0.54
CA LYS A 67 -11.97 -5.61 0.73
C LYS A 67 -13.23 -4.76 0.56
N TYR A 68 -13.15 -3.68 -0.21
CA TYR A 68 -14.22 -2.67 -0.21
C TYR A 68 -15.24 -2.83 -1.34
N THR A 69 -14.81 -3.23 -2.53
CA THR A 69 -15.69 -3.38 -3.70
C THR A 69 -16.33 -4.76 -3.74
N LEU A 70 -15.53 -5.81 -3.54
CA LEU A 70 -16.05 -7.19 -3.55
C LEU A 70 -16.59 -7.64 -2.18
N ARG A 71 -16.32 -6.87 -1.12
CA ARG A 71 -16.77 -7.13 0.25
C ARG A 71 -16.32 -8.51 0.75
N ASP A 72 -15.13 -8.94 0.36
CA ASP A 72 -14.54 -10.17 0.85
C ASP A 72 -14.11 -9.99 2.31
N LYS A 73 -14.93 -10.51 3.23
CA LYS A 73 -14.67 -10.40 4.67
C LYS A 73 -13.37 -11.08 5.08
N ALA A 74 -12.91 -12.09 4.35
CA ALA A 74 -11.66 -12.78 4.64
C ALA A 74 -10.44 -11.93 4.26
N GLU A 75 -10.62 -10.90 3.43
CA GLU A 75 -9.56 -9.96 3.05
C GLU A 75 -9.26 -8.97 4.18
N ASN A 76 -10.29 -8.47 4.87
CA ASN A 76 -10.17 -7.43 5.89
C ASN A 76 -8.99 -7.62 6.87
N PRO A 77 -8.85 -8.76 7.58
CA PRO A 77 -7.77 -8.92 8.57
C PRO A 77 -6.38 -9.02 7.94
N ARG A 78 -6.24 -9.14 6.61
CA ARG A 78 -4.94 -9.29 5.94
C ARG A 78 -4.18 -7.98 5.82
N HIS A 79 -4.83 -6.84 6.07
CA HIS A 79 -4.27 -5.50 5.89
C HIS A 79 -3.65 -4.91 7.15
N TYR A 80 -3.86 -5.51 8.32
CA TYR A 80 -3.41 -4.91 9.58
C TYR A 80 -3.06 -5.96 10.63
N ILE A 81 -2.46 -5.48 11.72
CA ILE A 81 -2.32 -6.20 12.98
C ILE A 81 -2.43 -5.21 14.13
N ASP A 82 -3.41 -5.36 15.00
CA ASP A 82 -3.58 -4.50 16.19
C ASP A 82 -2.65 -4.99 17.31
N MET A 83 -1.35 -4.67 17.21
CA MET A 83 -0.31 -5.29 18.02
C MET A 83 -0.58 -5.21 19.54
N GLU A 84 -1.16 -4.11 20.01
CA GLU A 84 -1.45 -3.91 21.44
C GLU A 84 -2.47 -4.92 21.99
N ASN A 85 -3.35 -5.45 21.14
CA ASN A 85 -4.38 -6.40 21.56
C ASN A 85 -3.83 -7.82 21.76
N PHE A 86 -2.66 -8.13 21.19
CA PHE A 86 -2.00 -9.44 21.34
C PHE A 86 -1.18 -9.57 22.65
N GLY A 87 -1.14 -8.51 23.47
CA GLY A 87 -0.37 -8.45 24.71
C GLY A 87 1.08 -8.02 24.47
N ALA A 88 2.01 -8.54 25.26
CA ALA A 88 3.44 -8.23 25.07
C ALA A 88 3.91 -8.71 23.68
N VAL A 89 4.62 -7.86 22.94
CA VAL A 89 5.07 -8.12 21.57
C VAL A 89 5.91 -9.38 21.48
N GLU A 90 6.75 -9.63 22.48
CA GLU A 90 7.62 -10.80 22.59
C GLU A 90 6.83 -12.11 22.81
N SER A 91 5.56 -11.99 23.22
CA SER A 91 4.68 -13.15 23.44
C SER A 91 3.89 -13.55 22.19
N ILE A 92 3.94 -12.76 21.11
CA ILE A 92 3.23 -13.04 19.87
C ILE A 92 3.95 -14.18 19.14
N PRO A 93 3.31 -15.33 18.91
CA PRO A 93 3.94 -16.42 18.19
C PRO A 93 4.25 -16.02 16.74
N LEU A 94 5.50 -16.18 16.32
CA LEU A 94 5.90 -15.84 14.96
C LEU A 94 5.32 -16.84 13.94
N PRO A 95 5.33 -18.16 14.19
CA PRO A 95 4.70 -19.13 13.30
C PRO A 95 3.17 -19.05 13.41
N PHE A 96 2.47 -18.99 12.26
CA PHE A 96 1.01 -18.83 12.27
C PHE A 96 0.28 -20.03 12.91
N GLU A 97 0.82 -21.23 12.78
CA GLU A 97 0.25 -22.43 13.44
C GLU A 97 0.28 -22.34 14.96
N GLU A 98 1.24 -21.62 15.55
CA GLU A 98 1.29 -21.38 16.98
C GLU A 98 0.33 -20.26 17.38
N ALA A 99 0.23 -19.21 16.56
CA ALA A 99 -0.74 -18.14 16.75
C ALA A 99 -2.18 -18.69 16.76
N LYS A 100 -2.53 -19.59 15.83
CA LYS A 100 -3.85 -20.26 15.78
C LYS A 100 -4.15 -21.19 16.95
N LYS A 101 -3.13 -21.63 17.70
CA LYS A 101 -3.31 -22.40 18.95
C LYS A 101 -3.51 -21.48 20.15
N LYS A 102 -2.91 -20.30 20.12
CA LYS A 102 -2.95 -19.31 21.20
C LYS A 102 -4.19 -18.42 21.13
N TYR A 103 -4.61 -18.05 19.92
CA TYR A 103 -5.72 -17.13 19.66
C TYR A 103 -6.81 -17.83 18.85
N ASP A 104 -8.06 -17.57 19.19
CA ASP A 104 -9.19 -18.10 18.42
C ASP A 104 -9.39 -17.33 17.09
N GLU A 105 -10.20 -17.92 16.20
CA GLU A 105 -10.46 -17.37 14.86
C GLU A 105 -11.09 -15.98 14.92
N LYS A 106 -11.98 -15.73 15.89
CA LYS A 106 -12.65 -14.44 16.02
C LYS A 106 -11.65 -13.36 16.41
N PHE A 107 -10.77 -13.66 17.36
CA PHE A 107 -9.70 -12.76 17.77
C PHE A 107 -8.80 -12.42 16.59
N LEU A 108 -8.35 -13.40 15.81
CA LEU A 108 -7.51 -13.16 14.63
C LEU A 108 -8.24 -12.35 13.54
N ALA A 109 -9.53 -12.58 13.34
CA ALA A 109 -10.34 -11.83 12.38
C ALA A 109 -10.55 -10.35 12.79
N ASP A 110 -10.66 -10.09 14.09
CA ASP A 110 -10.88 -8.75 14.64
C ASP A 110 -9.59 -7.94 14.86
N ASN A 111 -8.45 -8.60 15.01
CA ASN A 111 -7.17 -7.97 15.36
C ASN A 111 -6.12 -8.08 14.26
N GLY A 112 -6.46 -8.69 13.13
CA GLY A 112 -5.60 -8.72 11.96
C GLY A 112 -4.53 -9.82 11.98
N ILE A 113 -4.14 -10.23 10.77
CA ILE A 113 -3.22 -11.34 10.50
C ILE A 113 -2.10 -10.97 9.50
N LEU A 114 -1.92 -9.68 9.23
CA LEU A 114 -0.99 -9.18 8.20
C LEU A 114 0.41 -9.84 8.22
N PRO A 115 1.12 -9.98 9.36
CA PRO A 115 2.46 -10.56 9.36
C PRO A 115 2.50 -12.01 8.89
N TRP A 116 1.47 -12.80 9.21
CA TRP A 116 1.37 -14.19 8.79
C TRP A 116 0.94 -14.29 7.32
N TYR A 117 0.05 -13.41 6.87
CA TYR A 117 -0.40 -13.40 5.48
C TYR A 117 0.69 -12.98 4.49
N ILE A 118 1.59 -12.07 4.90
CA ILE A 118 2.82 -11.74 4.14
C ILE A 118 3.67 -13.00 3.92
N GLN A 119 3.89 -13.80 4.97
CA GLN A 119 4.69 -15.02 4.89
C GLN A 119 4.03 -16.11 4.02
N GLU A 120 2.71 -16.25 4.11
CA GLU A 120 1.94 -17.14 3.25
C GLU A 120 2.05 -16.73 1.78
N THR A 121 1.87 -15.44 1.49
CA THR A 121 1.96 -14.88 0.14
C THR A 121 3.38 -15.02 -0.42
N MET A 122 4.40 -14.81 0.41
CA MET A 122 5.81 -15.06 0.05
C MET A 122 6.06 -16.52 -0.34
N THR A 123 5.48 -17.47 0.38
CA THR A 123 5.58 -18.90 0.07
C THR A 123 4.92 -19.21 -1.28
N LYS A 124 3.72 -18.67 -1.52
CA LYS A 124 3.01 -18.81 -2.81
C LYS A 124 3.81 -18.19 -3.96
N LEU A 125 4.36 -16.99 -3.78
CA LEU A 125 5.16 -16.30 -4.79
C LEU A 125 6.42 -17.08 -5.14
N THR A 126 7.13 -17.60 -4.12
CA THR A 126 8.31 -18.46 -4.32
C THR A 126 7.96 -19.70 -5.13
N LYS A 127 6.83 -20.35 -4.85
CA LYS A 127 6.34 -21.48 -5.64
C LYS A 127 5.99 -21.07 -7.08
N ALA A 128 5.31 -19.94 -7.26
CA ALA A 128 4.97 -19.44 -8.60
C ALA A 128 6.21 -19.16 -9.45
N PHE A 129 7.27 -18.59 -8.86
CA PHE A 129 8.58 -18.46 -9.52
C PHE A 129 9.16 -19.82 -9.90
N LYS A 130 9.21 -20.76 -8.95
CA LYS A 130 9.79 -22.10 -9.18
C LYS A 130 9.12 -22.83 -10.33
N ASP A 131 7.80 -22.73 -10.39
CA ASP A 131 6.97 -23.35 -11.42
C ASP A 131 6.85 -22.49 -12.70
N LYS A 132 7.53 -21.34 -12.76
CA LYS A 132 7.52 -20.38 -13.88
C LYS A 132 6.12 -19.93 -14.30
N ARG A 133 5.20 -19.82 -13.35
CA ARG A 133 3.79 -19.44 -13.58
C ARG A 133 3.65 -17.92 -13.66
N LYS A 134 3.97 -17.34 -14.83
CA LYS A 134 4.02 -15.89 -15.08
C LYS A 134 2.87 -15.09 -14.45
N ASN A 135 1.61 -15.42 -14.75
CA ASN A 135 0.47 -14.64 -14.28
C ASN A 135 0.35 -14.69 -12.75
N GLU A 136 0.62 -15.86 -12.15
CA GLU A 136 0.62 -16.00 -10.70
C GLU A 136 1.77 -15.23 -10.05
N ILE A 137 2.96 -15.19 -10.68
CA ILE A 137 4.09 -14.38 -10.21
C ILE A 137 3.66 -12.91 -10.15
N LEU A 138 3.07 -12.38 -11.22
CA LEU A 138 2.69 -10.97 -11.29
C LEU A 138 1.61 -10.62 -10.26
N PHE A 139 0.56 -11.44 -10.15
CA PHE A 139 -0.53 -11.22 -9.21
C PHE A 139 -0.05 -11.32 -7.75
N LEU A 140 0.66 -12.39 -7.39
CA LEU A 140 1.16 -12.58 -6.03
C LEU A 140 2.24 -11.56 -5.65
N ALA A 141 3.01 -11.06 -6.62
CA ALA A 141 3.96 -9.99 -6.37
C ALA A 141 3.26 -8.66 -6.06
N GLY A 142 2.23 -8.30 -6.83
CA GLY A 142 1.39 -7.13 -6.58
C GLY A 142 0.73 -7.18 -5.20
N ASP A 143 0.07 -8.30 -4.89
CA ASP A 143 -0.52 -8.59 -3.58
C ASP A 143 0.50 -8.48 -2.45
N LEU A 144 1.64 -9.18 -2.57
CA LEU A 144 2.68 -9.15 -1.53
C LEU A 144 3.18 -7.73 -1.27
N ALA A 145 3.36 -6.94 -2.32
CA ALA A 145 3.84 -5.58 -2.22
C ALA A 145 2.81 -4.63 -1.57
N HIS A 146 1.51 -4.87 -1.80
CA HIS A 146 0.44 -4.17 -1.08
C HIS A 146 0.55 -4.43 0.42
N TYR A 147 0.55 -5.69 0.85
CA TYR A 147 0.64 -6.02 2.28
C TYR A 147 1.95 -5.55 2.92
N ILE A 148 3.07 -5.56 2.18
CA ILE A 148 4.31 -4.95 2.66
C ILE A 148 4.17 -3.43 2.80
N GLY A 149 3.47 -2.78 1.88
CA GLY A 149 3.03 -1.39 2.02
C GLY A 149 2.35 -1.22 3.38
N ASP A 150 1.23 -1.90 3.60
CA ASP A 150 0.43 -1.81 4.83
C ASP A 150 1.27 -2.01 6.08
N ALA A 151 2.19 -2.98 6.06
CA ALA A 151 3.07 -3.25 7.19
C ALA A 151 4.02 -2.09 7.53
N ASN A 152 4.31 -1.20 6.58
CA ASN A 152 5.09 0.02 6.77
C ASN A 152 4.21 1.26 7.04
N MET A 153 2.89 1.12 7.10
CA MET A 153 1.98 2.17 7.56
C MET A 153 1.83 2.01 9.10
N PRO A 154 2.28 2.95 9.94
CA PRO A 154 2.29 2.76 11.40
C PRO A 154 0.91 2.41 11.98
N LEU A 155 -0.14 3.11 11.54
CA LEU A 155 -1.51 2.90 12.04
C LEU A 155 -2.16 1.59 11.54
N HIS A 156 -1.58 0.85 10.59
CA HIS A 156 -1.95 -0.53 10.26
C HIS A 156 -1.40 -1.55 11.27
N THR A 157 -0.59 -1.09 12.23
CA THR A 157 -0.01 -1.93 13.27
C THR A 157 -0.61 -1.65 14.65
N SER A 158 -1.69 -0.86 14.75
CA SER A 158 -2.22 -0.38 16.02
C SER A 158 -3.74 -0.44 16.09
N ALA A 159 -4.25 -0.87 17.26
CA ALA A 159 -5.66 -0.77 17.61
C ALA A 159 -6.18 0.68 17.58
N ASN A 160 -5.29 1.67 17.68
CA ASN A 160 -5.60 3.09 17.51
C ASN A 160 -5.47 3.56 16.04
N HIS A 161 -5.88 2.69 15.11
CA HIS A 161 -5.79 2.81 13.66
C HIS A 161 -6.19 4.18 13.08
N ASP A 162 -7.24 4.81 13.62
CA ASP A 162 -7.73 6.11 13.19
C ASP A 162 -7.59 7.17 14.29
N GLY A 163 -6.78 6.93 15.33
CA GLY A 163 -6.66 7.85 16.46
C GLY A 163 -7.92 7.90 17.34
N GLN A 164 -8.84 6.94 17.17
CA GLN A 164 -10.14 6.90 17.85
C GLN A 164 -10.02 6.70 19.36
N LEU A 165 -8.94 6.09 19.84
CA LEU A 165 -8.67 5.85 21.26
C LEU A 165 -8.01 7.06 21.94
N THR A 166 -7.48 8.02 21.17
CA THR A 166 -6.76 9.20 21.66
C THR A 166 -7.34 10.53 21.19
N ASN A 167 -8.59 10.53 20.69
CA ASN A 167 -9.32 11.72 20.21
C ASN A 167 -8.64 12.43 19.01
N GLN A 168 -8.14 11.65 18.07
CA GLN A 168 -7.43 12.11 16.87
C GLN A 168 -8.05 11.55 15.59
N LYS A 169 -9.38 11.32 15.63
CA LYS A 169 -10.14 10.68 14.55
C LYS A 169 -9.87 11.30 13.17
N GLY A 170 -9.62 10.48 12.16
CA GLY A 170 -9.31 10.90 10.79
C GLY A 170 -7.81 11.05 10.50
N ILE A 171 -6.93 10.78 11.48
CA ILE A 171 -5.48 10.80 11.26
C ILE A 171 -5.00 9.73 10.28
N HIS A 172 -5.75 8.63 10.17
CA HIS A 172 -5.44 7.54 9.25
C HIS A 172 -5.37 7.99 7.80
N ALA A 173 -6.51 8.42 7.27
CA ALA A 173 -6.64 8.90 5.89
C ALA A 173 -5.76 10.12 5.62
N MET A 174 -5.53 10.95 6.64
CA MET A 174 -4.63 12.09 6.52
C MET A 174 -3.18 11.65 6.29
N TRP A 175 -2.69 10.68 7.06
CA TRP A 175 -1.32 10.20 6.96
C TRP A 175 -1.06 9.41 5.68
N GLU A 176 -1.95 8.48 5.33
CA GLU A 176 -1.69 7.54 4.22
C GLU A 176 -2.07 8.07 2.84
N SER A 177 -3.04 8.99 2.79
CA SER A 177 -3.61 9.46 1.52
C SER A 177 -3.38 10.96 1.32
N ARG A 178 -3.80 11.80 2.26
CA ARG A 178 -3.78 13.26 2.08
C ARG A 178 -2.36 13.81 1.99
N ILE A 179 -1.47 13.41 2.92
CA ILE A 179 -0.08 13.86 2.93
C ILE A 179 0.68 13.39 1.67
N PRO A 180 0.68 12.09 1.31
CA PRO A 180 1.34 11.63 0.08
C PRO A 180 0.80 12.30 -1.19
N LYS A 181 -0.52 12.49 -1.32
CA LYS A 181 -1.08 13.19 -2.48
C LYS A 181 -0.61 14.65 -2.57
N MET A 182 -0.50 15.36 -1.44
CA MET A 182 -0.10 16.77 -1.42
C MET A 182 1.41 16.99 -1.58
N PHE A 183 2.24 16.12 -1.00
CA PHE A 183 3.69 16.36 -0.88
C PHE A 183 4.56 15.30 -1.57
N GLY A 184 3.97 14.18 -2.00
CA GLY A 184 4.70 13.04 -2.54
C GLY A 184 5.43 13.30 -3.85
N ARG A 185 5.03 14.34 -4.60
CA ARG A 185 5.78 14.82 -5.77
C ARG A 185 7.22 15.18 -5.43
N ASP A 186 7.46 15.67 -4.21
CA ASP A 186 8.78 16.13 -3.76
C ASP A 186 9.61 14.99 -3.16
N TYR A 187 9.01 13.85 -2.82
CA TYR A 187 9.69 12.70 -2.24
C TYR A 187 10.78 12.15 -3.15
N ASN A 188 11.76 11.50 -2.52
CA ASN A 188 12.83 10.76 -3.16
C ASN A 188 12.53 9.25 -3.08
N PHE A 189 12.35 8.61 -4.23
CA PHE A 189 12.06 7.18 -4.34
C PHE A 189 13.29 6.30 -4.61
N TYR A 190 14.51 6.88 -4.62
CA TYR A 190 15.74 6.12 -4.81
C TYR A 190 16.17 5.39 -3.52
N THR A 191 16.13 4.07 -3.52
CA THR A 191 16.38 3.23 -2.32
C THR A 191 17.59 2.30 -2.43
N GLY A 192 18.29 2.32 -3.56
CA GLY A 192 19.38 1.38 -3.83
C GLY A 192 18.88 0.02 -4.34
N GLU A 193 19.75 -0.98 -4.31
CA GLU A 193 19.47 -2.30 -4.89
C GLU A 193 18.87 -3.27 -3.86
N ALA A 194 18.02 -4.18 -4.35
CA ALA A 194 17.42 -5.24 -3.57
C ALA A 194 18.48 -6.17 -2.95
N LYS A 195 18.20 -6.63 -1.74
CA LYS A 195 19.05 -7.53 -0.94
C LYS A 195 18.29 -8.80 -0.59
N TYR A 196 19.03 -9.89 -0.54
CA TYR A 196 18.48 -11.18 -0.12
C TYR A 196 18.14 -11.16 1.38
N ILE A 197 17.01 -11.74 1.74
CA ILE A 197 16.57 -11.92 3.12
C ILE A 197 16.83 -13.36 3.54
N GLU A 198 17.71 -13.55 4.52
CA GLU A 198 18.05 -14.89 5.05
C GLU A 198 16.89 -15.52 5.81
N ASN A 199 16.15 -14.72 6.58
CA ASN A 199 15.00 -15.16 7.35
C ASN A 199 13.81 -14.23 7.10
N VAL A 200 12.87 -14.70 6.27
CA VAL A 200 11.66 -13.97 5.88
C VAL A 200 10.77 -13.69 7.08
N GLU A 201 10.55 -14.66 7.96
CA GLU A 201 9.73 -14.49 9.17
C GLU A 201 10.29 -13.36 10.04
N LYS A 202 11.60 -13.41 10.34
CA LYS A 202 12.27 -12.36 11.12
C LYS A 202 12.15 -11.00 10.44
N ALA A 203 12.37 -10.91 9.14
CA ALA A 203 12.27 -9.65 8.40
C ALA A 203 10.85 -9.07 8.41
N THR A 204 9.82 -9.92 8.27
CA THR A 204 8.41 -9.49 8.38
C THR A 204 8.11 -8.91 9.75
N TRP A 205 8.51 -9.60 10.83
CA TRP A 205 8.25 -9.12 12.19
C TRP A 205 9.08 -7.89 12.57
N ASP A 206 10.33 -7.80 12.12
CA ASP A 206 11.16 -6.61 12.34
C ASP A 206 10.57 -5.38 11.65
N MET A 207 10.05 -5.53 10.42
CA MET A 207 9.34 -4.47 9.70
C MET A 207 8.09 -4.00 10.45
N ILE A 208 7.26 -4.94 10.94
CA ILE A 208 6.04 -4.63 11.70
C ILE A 208 6.37 -3.89 12.99
N LYS A 209 7.35 -4.36 13.77
CA LYS A 209 7.80 -3.70 15.01
C LYS A 209 8.37 -2.31 14.76
N ASP A 210 9.18 -2.15 13.70
CA ASP A 210 9.74 -0.86 13.31
C ASP A 210 8.62 0.13 12.94
N SER A 211 7.64 -0.29 12.14
CA SER A 211 6.46 0.52 11.81
C SER A 211 5.64 0.88 13.06
N HIS A 212 5.39 -0.09 13.94
CA HIS A 212 4.66 0.12 15.18
C HIS A 212 5.34 1.11 16.13
N SER A 213 6.68 1.11 16.17
CA SER A 213 7.44 2.08 16.98
C SER A 213 7.17 3.54 16.59
N GLN A 214 6.61 3.80 15.40
CA GLN A 214 6.26 5.13 14.93
C GLN A 214 4.85 5.59 15.34
N VAL A 215 3.99 4.69 15.85
CA VAL A 215 2.61 4.99 16.23
C VAL A 215 2.55 6.06 17.32
N GLU A 216 3.27 5.86 18.43
CA GLU A 216 3.28 6.82 19.53
C GLU A 216 3.86 8.19 19.11
N PRO A 217 5.03 8.28 18.45
CA PRO A 217 5.54 9.54 17.93
C PRO A 217 4.55 10.26 17.00
N LEU A 218 3.95 9.53 16.06
CA LEU A 218 2.96 10.05 15.11
C LEU A 218 1.77 10.66 15.84
N LEU A 219 1.17 9.91 16.77
CA LEU A 219 0.01 10.37 17.53
C LEU A 219 0.37 11.52 18.47
N LEU A 220 1.55 11.52 19.09
CA LEU A 220 2.00 12.62 19.93
C LEU A 220 2.17 13.91 19.12
N ILE A 221 2.76 13.83 17.92
CA ILE A 221 2.96 14.97 17.02
C ILE A 221 1.61 15.57 16.63
N ASP A 222 0.67 14.74 16.15
CA ASP A 222 -0.67 15.21 15.77
C ASP A 222 -1.42 15.80 16.95
N ARG A 223 -1.40 15.16 18.14
CA ARG A 223 -2.04 15.70 19.36
C ARG A 223 -1.50 17.08 19.74
N ASN A 224 -0.18 17.25 19.72
CA ASN A 224 0.46 18.52 20.04
C ASN A 224 0.16 19.61 19.00
N LEU A 225 -0.03 19.22 17.73
CA LEU A 225 -0.45 20.14 16.68
C LEU A 225 -1.91 20.55 16.86
N ARG A 226 -2.82 19.61 17.09
CA ARG A 226 -4.25 19.88 17.31
C ARG A 226 -4.51 20.88 18.43
N ALA A 227 -3.70 20.85 19.50
CA ALA A 227 -3.78 21.80 20.60
C ALA A 227 -3.55 23.27 20.19
N LYS A 228 -3.00 23.52 18.99
CA LYS A 228 -2.73 24.86 18.45
C LYS A 228 -3.80 25.34 17.47
N PHE A 229 -4.79 24.51 17.15
CA PHE A 229 -5.84 24.80 16.16
C PHE A 229 -7.22 24.81 16.82
N THR A 230 -8.12 25.62 16.27
CA THR A 230 -9.56 25.53 16.56
C THR A 230 -10.26 24.66 15.51
N PRO A 231 -11.46 24.12 15.78
CA PRO A 231 -12.22 23.38 14.77
C PRO A 231 -12.36 24.14 13.43
N GLU A 232 -12.57 25.45 13.48
CA GLU A 232 -12.76 26.33 12.32
C GLU A 232 -11.50 26.48 11.44
N THR A 233 -10.32 26.25 12.01
CA THR A 233 -9.03 26.36 11.30
C THR A 233 -8.46 24.99 10.93
N MET A 234 -8.90 23.94 11.64
CA MET A 234 -8.46 22.56 11.41
C MET A 234 -9.22 21.88 10.28
N TYR A 235 -10.53 22.12 10.17
CA TYR A 235 -11.41 21.42 9.24
C TYR A 235 -11.89 22.32 8.10
N GLU A 236 -12.03 21.75 6.92
CA GLU A 236 -12.78 22.40 5.85
C GLU A 236 -14.27 22.34 6.17
N HIS A 237 -15.02 23.39 5.81
CA HIS A 237 -16.46 23.47 6.05
C HIS A 237 -17.23 23.50 4.72
N ASP A 238 -18.39 22.86 4.69
CA ASP A 238 -19.30 22.87 3.55
C ASP A 238 -20.12 24.17 3.44
N ALA A 239 -20.98 24.28 2.43
CA ALA A 239 -21.81 25.45 2.20
C ALA A 239 -22.80 25.75 3.36
N ASP A 240 -23.12 24.75 4.19
CA ASP A 240 -23.98 24.88 5.36
C ASP A 240 -23.17 25.22 6.64
N GLY A 241 -21.85 25.39 6.53
CA GLY A 241 -20.96 25.68 7.66
C GLY A 241 -20.66 24.47 8.54
N LYS A 242 -20.97 23.25 8.10
CA LYS A 242 -20.61 22.00 8.82
C LYS A 242 -19.25 21.52 8.36
N ILE A 243 -18.59 20.70 9.19
CA ILE A 243 -17.35 20.04 8.79
C ILE A 243 -17.59 19.23 7.50
N ALA A 244 -16.87 19.61 6.45
CA ALA A 244 -16.92 19.00 5.15
C ALA A 244 -16.42 17.56 5.23
N LYS A 245 -17.06 16.70 4.45
CA LYS A 245 -16.67 15.31 4.30
C LYS A 245 -16.32 15.02 2.86
N GLY A 246 -15.28 14.23 2.65
CA GLY A 246 -14.91 13.73 1.35
C GLY A 246 -16.00 12.79 0.79
N LYS A 247 -15.82 12.39 -0.47
CA LYS A 247 -16.71 11.49 -1.21
C LYS A 247 -17.04 10.17 -0.48
N PHE A 248 -16.18 9.75 0.45
CA PHE A 248 -16.30 8.50 1.22
C PHE A 248 -16.64 8.71 2.69
N GLY A 249 -16.92 9.95 3.12
CA GLY A 249 -17.34 10.27 4.48
C GLY A 249 -16.21 10.68 5.44
N ASP A 250 -14.97 10.69 4.96
CA ASP A 250 -13.79 11.12 5.73
C ASP A 250 -13.83 12.61 6.00
N ILE A 251 -13.30 13.01 7.16
CA ILE A 251 -13.22 14.42 7.54
C ILE A 251 -12.18 15.12 6.66
N LEU A 252 -12.57 16.25 6.07
CA LEU A 252 -11.64 17.08 5.30
C LEU A 252 -10.92 18.07 6.23
N TYR A 253 -9.59 17.98 6.22
CA TYR A 253 -8.70 18.86 6.94
C TYR A 253 -8.21 19.99 6.03
N THR A 254 -8.07 21.19 6.58
CA THR A 254 -7.58 22.34 5.84
C THR A 254 -6.16 22.08 5.31
N LYS A 255 -5.85 22.65 4.15
CA LYS A 255 -4.49 22.61 3.57
C LYS A 255 -3.43 23.09 4.56
N GLU A 256 -3.74 24.10 5.37
CA GLU A 256 -2.83 24.62 6.39
C GLU A 256 -2.52 23.55 7.44
N TYR A 257 -3.54 22.90 8.02
CA TYR A 257 -3.34 21.87 9.03
C TYR A 257 -2.50 20.72 8.51
N VAL A 258 -2.83 20.19 7.32
CA VAL A 258 -2.08 19.09 6.71
C VAL A 258 -0.63 19.49 6.42
N THR A 259 -0.39 20.73 5.99
CA THR A 259 0.96 21.26 5.75
C THR A 259 1.77 21.30 7.04
N GLN A 260 1.20 21.86 8.11
CA GLN A 260 1.89 21.91 9.40
C GLN A 260 2.13 20.53 9.99
N LEU A 261 1.20 19.58 9.79
CA LEU A 261 1.40 18.19 10.20
C LEU A 261 2.53 17.53 9.43
N ASN A 262 2.56 17.66 8.10
CA ASN A 262 3.64 17.12 7.28
C ASN A 262 5.01 17.69 7.71
N THR A 263 5.10 19.00 7.99
CA THR A 263 6.31 19.62 8.53
C THR A 263 6.69 19.04 9.89
N ALA A 264 5.72 18.88 10.81
CA ALA A 264 5.97 18.36 12.15
C ALA A 264 6.36 16.86 12.15
N LEU A 265 5.86 16.09 11.19
CA LEU A 265 6.25 14.69 10.95
C LEU A 265 7.66 14.56 10.37
N ASN A 266 8.27 15.65 9.89
CA ASN A 266 9.68 15.74 9.52
C ASN A 266 10.17 14.58 8.62
N GLY A 267 9.44 14.31 7.54
CA GLY A 267 9.80 13.27 6.56
C GLY A 267 9.44 11.84 6.98
N MET A 268 8.69 11.63 8.07
CA MET A 268 8.25 10.29 8.50
C MET A 268 7.52 9.53 7.39
N VAL A 269 6.59 10.16 6.68
CA VAL A 269 5.81 9.52 5.60
C VAL A 269 6.71 9.05 4.46
N GLU A 270 7.58 9.93 3.96
CA GLU A 270 8.57 9.56 2.94
C GLU A 270 9.48 8.43 3.41
N SER A 271 9.96 8.49 4.68
CA SER A 271 10.82 7.46 5.25
C SER A 271 10.14 6.09 5.28
N GLN A 272 8.88 6.03 5.73
CA GLN A 272 8.10 4.79 5.73
C GLN A 272 7.82 4.27 4.32
N MET A 273 7.52 5.13 3.34
CA MET A 273 7.40 4.72 1.93
C MET A 273 8.70 4.11 1.40
N ARG A 274 9.85 4.73 1.71
CA ARG A 274 11.16 4.23 1.30
C ARG A 274 11.49 2.89 1.94
N LYS A 275 11.13 2.68 3.20
CA LYS A 275 11.23 1.36 3.86
C LYS A 275 10.37 0.31 3.17
N ALA A 276 9.13 0.66 2.80
CA ALA A 276 8.24 -0.21 2.04
C ALA A 276 8.83 -0.60 0.67
N ILE A 277 9.40 0.36 -0.07
CA ILE A 277 10.08 0.09 -1.35
C ILE A 277 11.24 -0.90 -1.16
N VAL A 278 12.09 -0.67 -0.17
CA VAL A 278 13.21 -1.57 0.13
C VAL A 278 12.71 -2.97 0.50
N ALA A 279 11.71 -3.06 1.37
CA ALA A 279 11.14 -4.33 1.78
C ALA A 279 10.53 -5.07 0.58
N THR A 280 9.69 -4.42 -0.22
CA THR A 280 9.08 -5.03 -1.41
C THR A 280 10.13 -5.58 -2.37
N ALA A 281 11.14 -4.77 -2.72
CA ALA A 281 12.22 -5.20 -3.61
C ALA A 281 13.00 -6.40 -3.04
N ASN A 282 13.30 -6.38 -1.74
CA ASN A 282 14.00 -7.47 -1.06
C ASN A 282 13.16 -8.76 -1.02
N PHE A 283 11.86 -8.67 -0.75
CA PHE A 283 10.96 -9.83 -0.70
C PHE A 283 10.78 -10.45 -2.09
N TRP A 284 10.50 -9.65 -3.12
CA TRP A 284 10.42 -10.16 -4.50
C TRP A 284 11.72 -10.82 -4.96
N TYR A 285 12.86 -10.18 -4.70
CA TYR A 285 14.16 -10.74 -5.02
C TYR A 285 14.40 -12.06 -4.26
N THR A 286 14.09 -12.09 -2.97
CA THR A 286 14.23 -13.28 -2.13
C THR A 286 13.35 -14.42 -2.63
N ALA A 287 12.12 -14.15 -3.08
CA ALA A 287 11.21 -15.17 -3.61
C ALA A 287 11.81 -15.83 -4.86
N TRP A 288 12.35 -15.02 -5.76
CA TRP A 288 13.03 -15.52 -6.96
C TRP A 288 14.31 -16.31 -6.63
N VAL A 289 15.11 -15.85 -5.66
CA VAL A 289 16.32 -16.57 -5.21
C VAL A 289 15.94 -17.92 -4.59
N ASN A 290 14.97 -17.94 -3.66
CA ASN A 290 14.50 -19.15 -2.99
C ASN A 290 13.85 -20.15 -3.96
N ALA A 291 13.31 -19.66 -5.07
CA ALA A 291 12.81 -20.49 -6.17
C ALA A 291 13.91 -21.17 -7.01
N GLY A 292 15.19 -20.92 -6.71
CA GLY A 292 16.33 -21.45 -7.47
C GLY A 292 16.75 -20.57 -8.64
N LYS A 293 16.42 -19.27 -8.62
CA LYS A 293 16.73 -18.30 -9.69
C LYS A 293 16.29 -18.77 -11.08
N PRO A 294 15.01 -19.18 -11.25
CA PRO A 294 14.52 -19.64 -12.54
C PRO A 294 14.70 -18.57 -13.61
N ASP A 295 15.12 -18.98 -14.81
CA ASP A 295 15.20 -18.08 -15.96
C ASP A 295 13.81 -17.57 -16.35
N LEU A 296 13.69 -16.23 -16.40
CA LEU A 296 12.47 -15.48 -16.69
C LEU A 296 12.42 -14.97 -18.13
N ASP A 297 13.53 -15.02 -18.89
CA ASP A 297 13.60 -14.45 -20.25
C ASP A 297 12.60 -15.12 -21.21
N GLY A 298 12.26 -16.39 -20.95
CA GLY A 298 11.29 -17.16 -21.72
C GLY A 298 9.82 -16.91 -21.36
N LEU A 299 9.53 -16.06 -20.37
CA LEU A 299 8.16 -15.75 -19.95
C LEU A 299 7.54 -14.58 -20.72
N ASP A 300 8.37 -13.81 -21.42
CA ASP A 300 7.96 -12.67 -22.25
C ASP A 300 8.40 -12.84 -23.69
N SER A 301 7.71 -12.14 -24.60
CA SER A 301 8.17 -12.06 -25.99
C SER A 301 9.43 -11.21 -26.10
N LYS A 302 10.30 -11.55 -27.06
CA LYS A 302 11.52 -10.79 -27.34
C LYS A 302 11.20 -9.38 -27.82
N GLU A 303 10.07 -9.21 -28.51
CA GLU A 303 9.56 -7.94 -29.02
C GLU A 303 9.18 -7.00 -27.88
N LEU A 304 8.46 -7.50 -26.86
CA LEU A 304 8.10 -6.73 -25.66
C LEU A 304 9.35 -6.25 -24.93
N THR A 305 10.26 -7.18 -24.63
CA THR A 305 11.52 -6.88 -23.95
C THR A 305 12.36 -5.87 -24.73
N SER A 306 12.44 -6.02 -26.05
CA SER A 306 13.19 -5.10 -26.92
C SER A 306 12.57 -3.70 -26.95
N ARG A 307 11.23 -3.60 -26.99
CA ARG A 307 10.49 -2.34 -26.92
C ARG A 307 10.77 -1.60 -25.61
N ASN A 308 10.76 -2.31 -24.50
CA ASN A 308 10.89 -1.72 -23.16
C ASN A 308 12.33 -1.41 -22.75
N LYS A 309 13.34 -2.02 -23.38
CA LYS A 309 14.76 -1.83 -23.04
C LYS A 309 15.22 -0.37 -22.97
N LYS A 310 14.78 0.46 -23.92
CA LYS A 310 15.13 1.90 -23.93
C LYS A 310 14.44 2.66 -22.80
N ASN A 311 13.16 2.35 -22.55
CA ASN A 311 12.37 2.98 -21.50
C ASN A 311 12.94 2.63 -20.12
N LEU A 312 13.23 1.34 -19.85
CA LEU A 312 13.87 0.90 -18.60
C LEU A 312 15.17 1.65 -18.34
N LYS A 313 16.02 1.83 -19.37
CA LYS A 313 17.27 2.58 -19.22
C LYS A 313 17.04 4.05 -18.84
N ASN A 314 16.00 4.68 -19.38
CA ASN A 314 15.67 6.07 -19.07
C ASN A 314 15.07 6.19 -17.67
N ASP A 315 14.14 5.31 -17.33
CA ASP A 315 13.45 5.32 -16.04
C ASP A 315 14.42 5.01 -14.90
N LEU A 316 15.39 4.11 -15.10
CA LEU A 316 16.46 3.89 -14.11
C LEU A 316 17.32 5.12 -13.87
N LYS A 317 17.53 5.99 -14.88
CA LYS A 317 18.26 7.25 -14.67
C LYS A 317 17.41 8.23 -13.86
N LEU A 318 16.11 8.32 -14.17
CA LEU A 318 15.18 9.17 -13.43
C LEU A 318 15.02 8.71 -11.98
N TRP A 319 14.90 7.40 -11.77
CA TRP A 319 14.86 6.78 -10.45
C TRP A 319 16.11 7.05 -9.64
N LYS A 320 17.30 7.05 -10.25
CA LYS A 320 18.54 7.44 -9.57
C LYS A 320 18.59 8.91 -9.13
N SER A 321 17.80 9.79 -9.73
CA SER A 321 17.57 11.16 -9.21
C SER A 321 16.43 11.24 -8.18
N GLY A 322 15.87 10.10 -7.77
CA GLY A 322 14.80 10.02 -6.78
C GLY A 322 13.39 10.16 -7.35
N LYS A 323 13.20 10.15 -8.67
CA LYS A 323 11.90 10.40 -9.32
C LYS A 323 11.43 9.20 -10.13
N LEU A 324 10.13 9.04 -10.28
CA LEU A 324 9.51 7.97 -11.07
C LEU A 324 8.82 8.57 -12.30
N PHE A 325 8.74 7.81 -13.38
CA PHE A 325 8.05 8.24 -14.60
C PHE A 325 6.56 7.88 -14.50
N GLY A 326 5.69 8.77 -14.99
CA GLY A 326 4.28 8.46 -15.26
C GLY A 326 3.38 8.31 -14.04
N LEU A 327 3.87 8.61 -12.84
CA LEU A 327 3.06 8.65 -11.62
C LEU A 327 2.79 10.10 -11.25
N GLU A 328 1.54 10.52 -11.42
CA GLU A 328 1.04 11.81 -10.95
C GLU A 328 -0.06 11.55 -9.93
N ALA A 329 -0.16 12.39 -8.89
CA ALA A 329 -1.35 12.37 -8.04
C ALA A 329 -2.51 13.00 -8.84
N GLU A 330 -3.59 12.25 -9.06
CA GLU A 330 -4.83 12.89 -9.54
C GLU A 330 -5.29 13.91 -8.49
N ASN A 331 -5.53 15.15 -8.91
CA ASN A 331 -6.05 16.21 -8.06
C ASN A 331 -7.54 15.96 -7.78
N ASP A 332 -7.86 15.09 -6.83
CA ASP A 332 -9.26 14.83 -6.39
C ASP A 332 -9.86 15.96 -5.53
N PHE A 333 -9.09 17.03 -5.27
CA PHE A 333 -9.41 18.06 -4.28
C PHE A 333 -9.44 19.49 -4.84
N ASP A 334 -9.47 19.63 -6.17
CA ASP A 334 -9.72 20.90 -6.85
C ASP A 334 -11.21 21.08 -7.17
#